data_AF-A0A8T5R7U4-F1
#
_entry.id   AF-A0A8T5R7U4-F1
#
_cell.length_a   1.000
_cell.length_b   1.000
_cell.length_c   1.000
_cell.angle_alpha   90.00
_cell.angle_beta   90.00
_cell.angle_gamma   90.00
#
_symmetry.space_group_name_H-M   'P 1'
#
loop_
_entity.id
_entity.type
_entity.pdbx_description
1 polymer ?
#
loop_
_entity_poly.entity_id
_entity_poly.type
_entity_poly.pdbx_seq_one_letter_code
_entity_poly.pdbx_strand_id
1 'polypeptide(L)'
;MDVRKEEYRKVLEKFPEVISVNGDNYLLHFEINNEILLEVDFRRYPKKLKAYLIKNKTDKFKLSRIVSSLRNWNRHSTDSVLEIIDEILLLIDNMKLNQIMIKKDFLEGLVDMCQKGHPKKMKGILGVHKGVVSEYIISSKACTNSEKDFEIIRPTCSIPLDFSYEGTFISRPSGMLSTNEKLNQIFKKRRFTMLLAHPYNLSDNIKCFDISGQILEHIIID
;
A
#
# COMPACT_ATOMS: atom_id res chain seq x y z
N MET A 1 -13.19 30.02 -13.91
CA MET A 1 -13.93 28.73 -13.84
C MET A 1 -13.63 28.11 -12.47
N ASP A 2 -14.65 27.70 -11.70
CA ASP A 2 -14.41 27.11 -10.37
C ASP A 2 -13.72 25.75 -10.56
N VAL A 3 -12.47 25.62 -10.11
CA VAL A 3 -11.66 24.40 -10.27
C VAL A 3 -12.41 23.17 -9.77
N ARG A 4 -13.24 23.30 -8.73
CA ARG A 4 -14.03 22.18 -8.20
C ARG A 4 -15.12 21.71 -9.15
N LYS A 5 -15.72 22.61 -9.94
CA LYS A 5 -16.72 22.23 -10.94
C LYS A 5 -16.09 21.44 -12.07
N GLU A 6 -14.87 21.81 -12.46
CA GLU A 6 -14.12 21.08 -13.48
C GLU A 6 -13.73 19.68 -12.98
N GLU A 7 -13.22 19.59 -11.75
CA GLU A 7 -12.92 18.29 -11.13
C GLU A 7 -14.17 17.42 -10.97
N TYR A 8 -15.29 18.00 -10.55
CA TYR A 8 -16.57 17.28 -10.49
C TYR A 8 -16.99 16.71 -11.86
N ARG A 9 -16.86 17.52 -12.92
CA ARG A 9 -17.19 17.11 -14.28
C ARG A 9 -16.33 15.92 -14.73
N LYS A 10 -15.01 15.98 -14.52
CA LYS A 10 -14.10 14.87 -14.82
C LYS A 10 -14.47 13.58 -14.07
N VAL A 11 -14.87 13.70 -12.80
CA VAL A 11 -15.29 12.55 -11.99
C VAL A 11 -16.58 11.95 -12.54
N LEU A 12 -17.59 12.76 -12.86
CA LEU A 12 -18.83 12.28 -13.47
C LEU A 12 -18.63 11.66 -14.85
N GLU A 13 -17.73 12.21 -15.66
CA GLU A 13 -17.41 11.67 -16.99
C GLU A 13 -16.83 10.25 -16.89
N LYS A 14 -16.04 9.95 -15.84
CA LYS A 14 -15.46 8.62 -15.61
C LYS A 14 -16.36 7.68 -14.81
N PHE A 15 -17.09 8.20 -13.83
CA PHE A 15 -17.93 7.46 -12.88
C PHE A 15 -19.36 8.01 -12.90
N PRO A 16 -20.15 7.72 -13.94
CA PRO A 16 -21.52 8.24 -14.07
C PRO A 16 -22.47 7.76 -12.97
N GLU A 17 -22.16 6.64 -12.31
CA GLU A 17 -22.92 6.03 -11.23
C GLU A 17 -22.72 6.69 -9.85
N VAL A 18 -21.81 7.65 -9.73
CA VAL A 18 -21.51 8.30 -8.45
C VAL A 18 -22.73 9.09 -7.92
N ILE A 19 -23.03 8.94 -6.64
CA ILE A 19 -24.19 9.57 -6.00
C ILE A 19 -23.76 10.90 -5.39
N SER A 20 -24.35 12.01 -5.84
CA SER A 20 -24.19 13.31 -5.18
C SER A 20 -25.12 13.40 -3.96
N VAL A 21 -24.56 13.78 -2.81
CA VAL A 21 -25.30 13.77 -1.55
C VAL A 21 -26.08 15.07 -1.39
N ASN A 22 -27.41 14.99 -1.29
CA ASN A 22 -28.30 16.14 -1.08
C ASN A 22 -28.14 17.26 -2.15
N GLY A 23 -27.73 16.91 -3.38
CA GLY A 23 -27.45 17.89 -4.43
C GLY A 23 -26.15 18.69 -4.24
N ASP A 24 -25.30 18.32 -3.26
CA ASP A 24 -23.96 18.88 -3.09
C ASP A 24 -22.99 18.18 -4.04
N ASN A 25 -22.68 18.84 -5.17
CA ASN A 25 -21.76 18.34 -6.19
C ASN A 25 -20.31 18.16 -5.69
N TYR A 26 -20.01 18.50 -4.44
CA TYR A 26 -18.67 18.40 -3.86
C TYR A 26 -18.57 17.30 -2.79
N LEU A 27 -19.65 16.56 -2.55
CA LEU A 27 -19.71 15.40 -1.68
C LEU A 27 -20.23 14.20 -2.48
N LEU A 28 -19.33 13.27 -2.77
CA LEU A 28 -19.59 12.12 -3.63
C LEU A 28 -19.61 10.84 -2.81
N HIS A 29 -20.58 9.97 -3.13
CA HIS A 29 -20.67 8.61 -2.60
C HIS A 29 -20.47 7.61 -3.75
N PHE A 30 -19.50 6.73 -3.56
CA PHE A 30 -19.27 5.56 -4.41
C PHE A 30 -19.70 4.32 -3.64
N GLU A 31 -20.57 3.50 -4.24
CA GLU A 31 -20.97 2.23 -3.65
C GLU A 31 -19.90 1.18 -3.91
N ILE A 32 -19.19 0.76 -2.86
CA ILE A 32 -18.12 -0.23 -2.98
C ILE A 32 -18.70 -1.65 -2.94
N ASN A 33 -19.71 -1.84 -2.10
CA ASN A 33 -20.61 -2.99 -2.02
C ASN A 33 -21.83 -2.61 -1.14
N ASN A 34 -22.76 -3.54 -0.94
CA ASN A 34 -24.00 -3.33 -0.18
C ASN A 34 -23.80 -2.88 1.28
N GLU A 35 -22.59 -2.98 1.85
CA GLU A 35 -22.29 -2.60 3.24
C GLU A 35 -21.36 -1.38 3.37
N ILE A 36 -20.59 -1.06 2.33
CA ILE A 36 -19.48 -0.11 2.38
C ILE A 36 -19.66 0.98 1.32
N LEU A 37 -19.64 2.22 1.78
CA LEU A 37 -19.65 3.41 0.94
C LEU A 37 -18.30 4.12 1.03
N LEU A 38 -17.79 4.58 -0.11
CA LEU A 38 -16.69 5.53 -0.16
C LEU A 38 -17.26 6.94 -0.28
N GLU A 39 -17.01 7.77 0.73
CA GLU A 39 -17.38 9.18 0.78
C GLU A 39 -16.16 10.05 0.44
N VAL A 40 -16.27 10.89 -0.60
CA VAL A 40 -15.24 11.83 -1.02
C VAL A 40 -15.78 13.26 -0.90
N ASP A 41 -15.22 14.04 0.04
CA ASP A 41 -15.56 15.43 0.30
C ASP A 41 -14.43 16.35 -0.18
N PHE A 42 -14.71 17.08 -1.26
CA PHE A 42 -13.77 18.03 -1.86
C PHE A 42 -14.30 19.48 -1.85
N ARG A 43 -15.25 19.80 -0.96
CA ARG A 43 -15.76 21.18 -0.77
C ARG A 43 -14.66 22.22 -0.54
N ARG A 44 -13.58 21.81 0.13
CA ARG A 44 -12.42 22.64 0.46
C ARG A 44 -11.26 22.51 -0.54
N TYR A 45 -11.41 21.79 -1.64
CA TYR A 45 -10.38 21.67 -2.66
C TYR A 45 -10.07 23.03 -3.32
N PRO A 46 -8.79 23.34 -3.64
CA PRO A 46 -7.57 22.53 -3.49
C PRO A 46 -6.92 22.60 -2.09
N LYS A 47 -7.50 23.34 -1.14
CA LYS A 47 -6.91 23.46 0.22
C LYS A 47 -6.90 22.13 0.96
N LYS A 48 -7.92 21.28 0.74
CA LYS A 48 -8.04 19.96 1.36
C LYS A 48 -9.05 19.08 0.62
N LEU A 49 -8.74 17.80 0.51
CA LEU A 49 -9.68 16.74 0.18
C LEU A 49 -9.77 15.76 1.36
N LYS A 50 -10.96 15.21 1.59
CA LYS A 50 -11.16 14.17 2.60
C LYS A 50 -11.86 12.98 1.95
N ALA A 51 -11.43 11.79 2.29
CA ALA A 51 -12.12 10.58 1.90
C ALA A 51 -12.27 9.62 3.09
N TYR A 52 -13.40 8.91 3.12
CA TYR A 52 -13.78 7.99 4.19
C TYR A 52 -14.41 6.72 3.62
N LEU A 53 -14.09 5.58 4.22
CA LEU A 53 -14.90 4.37 4.07
C LEU A 53 -15.93 4.35 5.20
N ILE A 54 -17.19 4.14 4.86
CA ILE A 54 -18.31 4.15 5.81
C ILE A 54 -18.97 2.79 5.79
N LYS A 55 -19.03 2.12 6.95
CA LYS A 55 -19.83 0.92 7.19
C LYS A 55 -21.01 1.26 8.10
N ASN A 56 -22.22 0.87 7.71
CA ASN A 56 -23.44 0.99 8.52
C ASN A 56 -23.71 2.39 9.13
N LYS A 57 -23.33 3.47 8.41
CA LYS A 57 -23.47 4.90 8.78
C LYS A 57 -22.72 5.38 10.03
N THR A 58 -22.34 4.50 10.96
CA THR A 58 -21.64 4.87 12.21
C THR A 58 -20.14 4.69 12.13
N ASP A 59 -19.67 3.67 11.40
CA ASP A 59 -18.25 3.34 11.35
C ASP A 59 -17.59 4.07 10.18
N LYS A 60 -16.86 5.15 10.49
CA LYS A 60 -16.10 5.94 9.51
C LYS A 60 -14.60 5.69 9.64
N PHE A 61 -14.00 5.08 8.62
CA PHE A 61 -12.55 4.94 8.51
C PHE A 61 -11.98 6.04 7.61
N LYS A 62 -11.02 6.82 8.13
CA LYS A 62 -10.41 7.93 7.40
C LYS A 62 -9.29 7.43 6.47
N LEU A 63 -9.47 7.59 5.16
CA LEU A 63 -8.54 7.08 4.16
C LEU A 63 -7.18 7.78 4.12
N SER A 64 -7.06 8.99 4.69
CA SER A 64 -5.76 9.67 4.83
C SER A 64 -4.74 8.91 5.71
N ARG A 65 -5.14 7.80 6.34
CA ARG A 65 -4.23 6.92 7.07
C ARG A 65 -3.47 5.98 6.14
N ILE A 66 -4.07 5.59 5.02
CA ILE A 66 -3.52 4.58 4.11
C ILE A 66 -3.19 5.17 2.73
N VAL A 67 -4.03 6.05 2.19
CA VAL A 67 -3.87 6.65 0.86
C VAL A 67 -2.79 7.73 0.89
N SER A 68 -1.82 7.63 -0.01
CA SER A 68 -0.60 8.43 0.00
C SER A 68 -0.87 9.89 -0.38
N SER A 69 -1.63 10.15 -1.44
CA SER A 69 -1.97 11.51 -1.88
C SER A 69 -2.84 12.25 -0.86
N LEU A 70 -3.65 11.54 -0.07
CA LEU A 70 -4.42 12.13 1.03
C LEU A 70 -3.58 12.43 2.28
N ARG A 71 -2.59 11.57 2.56
CA ARG A 71 -1.70 11.70 3.72
C ARG A 71 -0.72 12.85 3.53
N ASN A 72 -0.12 12.95 2.35
CA ASN A 72 0.92 13.93 2.00
C ASN A 72 0.33 15.15 1.28
N TRP A 73 -0.88 15.56 1.65
CA TRP A 73 -1.61 16.63 0.97
C TRP A 73 -0.83 17.94 0.91
N ASN A 74 -0.52 18.41 -0.30
CA ASN A 74 0.12 19.70 -0.52
C ASN A 74 -0.77 20.61 -1.40
N ARG A 75 -1.26 21.71 -0.83
CA ARG A 75 -2.12 22.69 -1.52
C ARG A 75 -1.47 23.36 -2.76
N HIS A 76 -0.15 23.27 -2.91
CA HIS A 76 0.61 23.91 -3.99
C HIS A 76 0.95 22.95 -5.14
N SER A 77 0.74 21.64 -4.95
CA SER A 77 0.99 20.58 -5.93
C SER A 77 -0.04 19.48 -5.74
N THR A 78 -1.33 19.82 -5.87
CA THR A 78 -2.43 18.88 -5.63
C THR A 78 -2.65 18.00 -6.86
N ASP A 79 -2.59 16.67 -6.67
CA ASP A 79 -3.19 15.73 -7.61
C ASP A 79 -4.66 16.10 -7.85
N SER A 80 -5.16 15.78 -9.05
CA SER A 80 -6.58 15.95 -9.37
C SER A 80 -7.46 15.06 -8.48
N VAL A 81 -8.71 15.47 -8.27
CA VAL A 81 -9.70 14.69 -7.50
C VAL A 81 -9.87 13.31 -8.12
N LEU A 82 -9.87 13.25 -9.46
CA LEU A 82 -9.98 12.01 -10.22
C LEU A 82 -8.83 11.03 -9.94
N GLU A 83 -7.58 11.51 -9.99
CA GLU A 83 -6.39 10.68 -9.72
C GLU A 83 -6.40 10.13 -8.29
N ILE A 84 -6.87 10.92 -7.32
CA ILE A 84 -6.97 10.47 -5.93
C ILE A 84 -8.06 9.41 -5.78
N ILE A 85 -9.19 9.56 -6.47
CA ILE A 85 -10.25 8.54 -6.50
C ILE A 85 -9.72 7.25 -7.12
N ASP A 86 -8.97 7.35 -8.22
CA ASP A 86 -8.34 6.19 -8.86
C ASP A 86 -7.36 5.47 -7.91
N GLU A 87 -6.53 6.21 -7.17
CA GLU A 87 -5.65 5.63 -6.14
C GLU A 87 -6.47 4.90 -5.06
N ILE A 88 -7.56 5.51 -4.58
CA ILE A 88 -8.42 4.92 -3.54
C ILE A 88 -9.07 3.63 -4.04
N LEU A 89 -9.67 3.65 -5.24
CA LEU A 89 -10.37 2.50 -5.80
C LEU A 89 -9.40 1.36 -6.09
N LEU A 90 -8.22 1.66 -6.66
CA LEU A 90 -7.18 0.67 -6.88
C LEU A 90 -6.75 -0.01 -5.56
N LEU A 91 -6.59 0.77 -4.49
CA LEU A 91 -6.25 0.23 -3.17
C LEU A 91 -7.36 -0.69 -2.65
N ILE A 92 -8.63 -0.30 -2.79
CA ILE A 92 -9.78 -1.10 -2.37
C ILE A 92 -9.85 -2.40 -3.16
N ASP A 93 -9.70 -2.35 -4.48
CA ASP A 93 -9.74 -3.53 -5.34
C ASP A 93 -8.59 -4.48 -5.03
N ASN A 94 -7.39 -3.94 -4.79
CA ASN A 94 -6.24 -4.73 -4.35
C ASN A 94 -6.50 -5.45 -3.02
N MET A 95 -7.16 -4.78 -2.07
CA MET A 95 -7.54 -5.39 -0.80
C MET A 95 -8.62 -6.46 -0.98
N LYS A 96 -9.62 -6.25 -1.85
CA LYS A 96 -10.68 -7.22 -2.14
C LYS A 96 -10.14 -8.47 -2.82
N LEU A 97 -9.23 -8.30 -3.78
CA LEU A 97 -8.60 -9.37 -4.54
C LEU A 97 -7.45 -10.04 -3.79
N ASN A 98 -7.11 -9.56 -2.59
CA ASN A 98 -6.01 -10.06 -1.78
C ASN A 98 -4.67 -10.06 -2.57
N GLN A 99 -4.44 -8.97 -3.30
CA GLN A 99 -3.30 -8.81 -4.20
C GLN A 99 -2.43 -7.60 -3.85
N ILE A 100 -1.18 -7.63 -4.31
CA ILE A 100 -0.27 -6.49 -4.29
C ILE A 100 0.33 -6.24 -5.67
N MET A 101 0.47 -4.97 -6.03
CA MET A 101 1.12 -4.56 -7.28
C MET A 101 2.55 -4.15 -6.99
N ILE A 102 3.50 -4.62 -7.79
CA ILE A 102 4.93 -4.36 -7.59
C ILE A 102 5.51 -3.85 -8.90
N LYS A 103 6.23 -2.73 -8.84
CA LYS A 103 6.95 -2.21 -10.01
C LYS A 103 8.08 -3.17 -10.40
N LYS A 104 8.18 -3.50 -11.68
CA LYS A 104 9.13 -4.49 -12.22
C LYS A 104 10.59 -4.10 -11.99
N ASP A 105 10.98 -2.91 -12.43
CA ASP A 105 12.36 -2.40 -12.26
C ASP A 105 12.78 -2.40 -10.79
N PHE A 106 11.83 -2.08 -9.90
CA PHE A 106 12.05 -2.11 -8.45
C PHE A 106 12.31 -3.54 -7.96
N LEU A 107 11.47 -4.49 -8.39
CA LEU A 107 11.59 -5.89 -7.97
C LEU A 107 12.89 -6.52 -8.48
N GLU A 108 13.25 -6.24 -9.73
CA GLU A 108 14.50 -6.68 -10.34
C GLU A 108 15.71 -6.15 -9.56
N GLY A 109 15.72 -4.86 -9.23
CA GLY A 109 16.78 -4.27 -8.40
C GLY A 109 16.85 -4.86 -6.99
N LEU A 110 15.70 -5.12 -6.37
CA LEU A 110 15.63 -5.76 -5.04
C LEU A 110 16.16 -7.20 -5.08
N VAL A 111 15.84 -7.96 -6.13
CA VAL A 111 16.32 -9.32 -6.35
C VAL A 111 17.83 -9.36 -6.61
N ASP A 112 18.34 -8.52 -7.51
CA ASP A 112 19.77 -8.41 -7.82
C ASP A 112 20.59 -8.08 -6.57
N MET A 113 20.08 -7.18 -5.73
CA MET A 113 20.69 -6.88 -4.43
C MET A 113 20.70 -8.10 -3.50
N CYS A 114 19.60 -8.85 -3.40
CA CYS A 114 19.56 -10.06 -2.56
C CYS A 114 20.49 -11.16 -3.08
N GLN A 115 20.66 -11.27 -4.40
CA GLN A 115 21.60 -12.19 -5.05
C GLN A 115 23.05 -11.80 -4.72
N LYS A 116 23.42 -10.54 -4.91
CA LYS A 116 24.77 -10.02 -4.57
C LYS A 116 25.08 -10.11 -3.08
N GLY A 117 24.06 -9.97 -2.23
CA GLY A 117 24.19 -10.10 -0.78
C GLY A 117 24.32 -11.54 -0.28
N HIS A 118 23.97 -12.54 -1.10
CA HIS A 118 23.97 -13.95 -0.69
C HIS A 118 25.36 -14.42 -0.23
N PRO A 119 25.48 -15.26 0.82
CA PRO A 119 24.43 -15.86 1.64
C PRO A 119 23.95 -15.00 2.82
N LYS A 120 24.32 -13.71 2.88
CA LYS A 120 23.88 -12.83 3.97
C LYS A 120 22.37 -12.58 3.85
N LYS A 121 21.70 -12.60 5.00
CA LYS A 121 20.28 -12.27 5.11
C LYS A 121 20.11 -10.78 4.98
N MET A 122 19.01 -10.40 4.36
CA MET A 122 18.61 -9.01 4.19
C MET A 122 17.16 -8.87 4.61
N LYS A 123 16.87 -7.76 5.25
CA LYS A 123 15.52 -7.33 5.54
C LYS A 123 15.42 -5.84 5.33
N GLY A 124 14.27 -5.44 4.84
CA GLY A 124 13.91 -4.04 4.79
C GLY A 124 12.42 -3.85 4.81
N ILE A 125 12.04 -2.60 4.64
CA ILE A 125 10.66 -2.13 4.67
C ILE A 125 10.34 -1.66 3.27
N LEU A 126 9.15 -2.00 2.80
CA LEU A 126 8.69 -1.71 1.45
C LEU A 126 7.75 -0.50 1.51
N GLY A 127 8.05 0.50 0.70
CA GLY A 127 7.20 1.66 0.48
C GLY A 127 6.24 1.41 -0.67
N VAL A 128 5.01 1.88 -0.48
CA VAL A 128 3.90 1.82 -1.44
C VAL A 128 3.56 3.24 -1.85
N HIS A 129 3.64 3.50 -3.15
CA HIS A 129 3.22 4.75 -3.76
C HIS A 129 2.07 4.49 -4.72
N LYS A 130 0.95 5.21 -4.54
CA LYS A 130 -0.27 5.06 -5.34
C LYS A 130 -0.72 3.59 -5.51
N GLY A 131 -0.64 2.80 -4.43
CA GLY A 131 -1.04 1.39 -4.43
C GLY A 131 0.01 0.40 -4.99
N VAL A 132 1.16 0.88 -5.45
CA VAL A 132 2.23 0.08 -6.06
C VAL A 132 3.48 0.07 -5.17
N VAL A 133 4.06 -1.11 -4.95
CA VAL A 133 5.35 -1.25 -4.26
C VAL A 133 6.46 -0.77 -5.18
N SER A 134 7.21 0.25 -4.75
CA SER A 134 8.19 0.93 -5.63
C SER A 134 9.47 1.38 -4.94
N GLU A 135 9.58 1.28 -3.61
CA GLU A 135 10.77 1.70 -2.88
C GLU A 135 11.03 0.80 -1.67
N TYR A 136 12.27 0.82 -1.17
CA TYR A 136 12.64 0.09 0.04
C TYR A 136 13.59 0.89 0.93
N ILE A 137 13.55 0.59 2.23
CA ILE A 137 14.58 0.98 3.19
C ILE A 137 15.20 -0.30 3.77
N ILE A 138 16.53 -0.42 3.66
CA ILE A 138 17.29 -1.47 4.35
C ILE A 138 17.65 -0.97 5.74
N SER A 139 17.39 -1.79 6.74
CA SER A 139 17.77 -1.45 8.12
C SER A 139 19.26 -1.70 8.35
N SER A 140 19.90 -0.82 9.12
CA SER A 140 21.27 -1.06 9.60
C SER A 140 21.34 -2.35 10.43
N LYS A 141 22.47 -3.06 10.37
CA LYS A 141 22.71 -4.26 11.19
C LYS A 141 22.59 -4.01 12.69
N ALA A 142 22.93 -2.80 13.15
CA ALA A 142 22.76 -2.40 14.56
C ALA A 142 21.28 -2.37 14.97
N CYS A 143 20.38 -2.28 13.99
CA CYS A 143 18.95 -2.22 14.14
C CYS A 143 18.24 -3.55 13.92
N THR A 144 18.98 -4.65 13.78
CA THR A 144 18.40 -5.96 13.53
C THR A 144 18.84 -7.00 14.54
N ASN A 145 17.95 -7.94 14.87
CA ASN A 145 18.30 -9.17 15.55
C ASN A 145 18.33 -10.31 14.52
N SER A 146 19.42 -11.06 14.49
CA SER A 146 19.58 -12.19 13.59
C SER A 146 18.74 -13.39 14.03
N GLU A 147 18.00 -13.95 13.09
CA GLU A 147 17.26 -15.21 13.23
C GLU A 147 17.83 -16.27 12.28
N LYS A 148 17.41 -17.54 12.43
CA LYS A 148 17.93 -18.68 11.65
C LYS A 148 17.87 -18.45 10.14
N ASP A 149 16.85 -17.77 9.63
CA ASP A 149 16.66 -17.57 8.19
C ASP A 149 16.43 -16.11 7.77
N PHE A 150 16.33 -15.18 8.72
CA PHE A 150 16.01 -13.77 8.45
C PHE A 150 16.56 -12.85 9.53
N GLU A 151 16.37 -11.54 9.38
CA GLU A 151 16.65 -10.54 10.41
C GLU A 151 15.33 -9.94 10.92
N ILE A 152 15.26 -9.50 12.18
CA ILE A 152 14.10 -8.79 12.75
C ILE A 152 14.51 -7.37 13.08
N ILE A 153 13.80 -6.38 12.52
CA ILE A 153 14.06 -4.98 12.88
C ILE A 153 13.64 -4.74 14.33
N ARG A 154 14.55 -4.18 15.11
CA ARG A 154 14.35 -3.83 16.52
C ARG A 154 13.30 -2.72 16.63
N PRO A 155 12.33 -2.83 17.54
CA PRO A 155 11.34 -1.77 17.78
C PRO A 155 11.96 -0.43 18.18
N THR A 156 13.13 -0.47 18.82
CA THR A 156 13.88 0.71 19.29
C THR A 156 14.57 1.48 18.19
N CYS A 157 14.69 0.91 16.99
CA CYS A 157 15.18 1.65 15.85
C CYS A 157 14.03 2.44 15.25
N SER A 158 14.12 3.76 15.40
CA SER A 158 13.19 4.75 14.88
C SER A 158 13.13 4.71 13.36
N ILE A 159 12.48 3.68 12.81
CA ILE A 159 11.95 3.76 11.45
C ILE A 159 10.94 4.91 11.47
N PRO A 160 10.97 5.83 10.50
CA PRO A 160 9.97 6.88 10.39
C PRO A 160 8.58 6.30 10.55
N LEU A 161 7.74 6.96 11.34
CA LEU A 161 6.32 6.65 11.48
C LEU A 161 5.58 7.14 10.22
N ASP A 162 6.05 6.68 9.07
CA ASP A 162 5.51 6.94 7.75
C ASP A 162 4.67 5.72 7.32
N PHE A 163 3.40 6.00 7.05
CA PHE A 163 2.42 5.01 6.65
C PHE A 163 2.54 4.62 5.16
N SER A 164 3.43 5.26 4.38
CA SER A 164 3.80 4.81 3.02
C SER A 164 4.54 3.47 3.07
N TYR A 165 5.21 3.18 4.18
CA TYR A 165 5.92 1.93 4.41
C TYR A 165 4.99 0.84 4.92
N GLU A 166 4.28 0.25 3.97
CA GLU A 166 3.21 -0.70 4.22
C GLU A 166 3.69 -2.15 4.29
N GLY A 167 4.86 -2.47 3.74
CA GLY A 167 5.33 -3.84 3.62
C GLY A 167 6.68 -4.10 4.29
N THR A 168 7.06 -5.36 4.39
CA THR A 168 8.41 -5.80 4.78
C THR A 168 8.92 -6.77 3.72
N PHE A 169 10.19 -6.72 3.35
CA PHE A 169 10.81 -7.80 2.57
C PHE A 169 11.83 -8.55 3.42
N ILE A 170 11.99 -9.84 3.14
CA ILE A 170 12.92 -10.72 3.83
C ILE A 170 13.57 -11.63 2.81
N SER A 171 14.91 -11.57 2.69
CA SER A 171 15.66 -12.55 1.91
C SER A 171 15.81 -13.85 2.69
N ARG A 172 15.72 -14.97 1.98
CA ARG A 172 15.75 -16.34 2.50
C ARG A 172 16.88 -17.12 1.81
N PRO A 173 18.12 -17.03 2.31
CA PRO A 173 19.26 -17.73 1.72
C PRO A 173 19.10 -19.25 1.68
N SER A 174 18.26 -19.82 2.56
CA SER A 174 17.95 -21.26 2.59
C SER A 174 17.04 -21.73 1.46
N GLY A 175 16.47 -20.82 0.66
CA GLY A 175 15.51 -21.16 -0.40
C GLY A 175 14.09 -21.47 0.10
N MET A 176 13.86 -21.48 1.41
CA MET A 176 12.55 -21.81 1.98
C MET A 176 11.62 -20.60 2.04
N LEU A 177 10.43 -20.72 1.46
CA LEU A 177 9.34 -19.74 1.51
C LEU A 177 8.25 -20.08 2.55
N SER A 178 8.50 -21.06 3.42
CA SER A 178 7.56 -21.45 4.47
C SER A 178 7.53 -20.45 5.63
N THR A 179 6.41 -20.38 6.33
CA THR A 179 6.21 -19.51 7.49
C THR A 179 6.61 -20.21 8.79
N ASN A 180 6.80 -19.44 9.87
CA ASN A 180 7.02 -19.95 11.23
C ASN A 180 6.47 -18.95 12.27
N GLU A 181 6.42 -19.33 13.55
CA GLU A 181 5.84 -18.50 14.61
C GLU A 181 6.43 -17.09 14.70
N LYS A 182 7.76 -16.96 14.56
CA LYS A 182 8.43 -15.65 14.58
C LYS A 182 8.09 -14.81 13.35
N LEU A 183 7.91 -15.45 12.21
CA LEU A 183 7.49 -14.78 10.99
C LEU A 183 6.03 -14.29 11.09
N ASN A 184 5.15 -15.07 11.73
CA ASN A 184 3.77 -14.65 12.00
C ASN A 184 3.72 -13.40 12.88
N GLN A 185 4.69 -13.21 13.79
CA GLN A 185 4.81 -11.95 14.54
C GLN A 185 5.24 -10.77 13.67
N ILE A 186 6.01 -10.99 12.60
CA ILE A 186 6.38 -9.94 11.64
C ILE A 186 5.18 -9.57 10.79
N PHE A 187 4.42 -10.55 10.30
CA PHE A 187 3.21 -10.34 9.50
C PHE A 187 2.24 -9.38 10.18
N LYS A 188 2.06 -9.51 11.50
CA LYS A 188 1.17 -8.64 12.28
C LYS A 188 1.61 -7.16 12.37
N LYS A 189 2.81 -6.79 11.93
CA LYS A 189 3.36 -5.42 12.10
C LYS A 189 3.09 -4.49 10.93
N ARG A 190 2.90 -5.02 9.71
CA ARG A 190 2.83 -4.27 8.45
C ARG A 190 1.80 -4.94 7.55
N ARG A 191 1.17 -4.20 6.62
CA ARG A 191 0.07 -4.70 5.80
C ARG A 191 0.42 -6.00 5.07
N PHE A 192 1.66 -6.15 4.63
CA PHE A 192 2.13 -7.37 4.00
C PHE A 192 3.61 -7.65 4.27
N THR A 193 4.03 -8.88 3.99
CA THR A 193 5.44 -9.29 4.00
C THR A 193 5.77 -10.10 2.76
N MET A 194 6.82 -9.69 2.06
CA MET A 194 7.41 -10.37 0.90
C MET A 194 8.60 -11.22 1.33
N LEU A 195 8.61 -12.49 0.94
CA LEU A 195 9.74 -13.39 1.08
C LEU A 195 10.41 -13.57 -0.28
N LEU A 196 11.74 -13.42 -0.30
CA LEU A 196 12.58 -13.58 -1.48
C LEU A 196 13.55 -14.73 -1.22
N ALA A 197 13.35 -15.89 -1.85
CA ALA A 197 14.14 -17.09 -1.60
C ALA A 197 15.27 -17.27 -2.62
N HIS A 198 16.42 -17.79 -2.19
CA HIS A 198 17.44 -18.26 -3.13
C HIS A 198 16.87 -19.39 -4.01
N PRO A 199 17.10 -19.42 -5.34
CA PRO A 199 18.06 -18.63 -6.14
C PRO A 199 17.56 -17.25 -6.63
N TYR A 200 16.42 -16.79 -6.12
CA TYR A 200 15.82 -15.48 -6.37
C TYR A 200 15.25 -15.31 -7.79
N ASN A 201 14.80 -16.38 -8.43
CA ASN A 201 14.03 -16.27 -9.68
C ASN A 201 12.67 -15.62 -9.43
N LEU A 202 12.30 -14.63 -10.25
CA LEU A 202 11.08 -13.84 -10.11
C LEU A 202 9.79 -14.66 -10.12
N SER A 203 9.75 -15.78 -10.86
CA SER A 203 8.55 -16.61 -11.03
C SER A 203 8.14 -17.39 -9.78
N ASP A 204 9.11 -18.04 -9.12
CA ASP A 204 8.82 -19.10 -8.14
C ASP A 204 9.38 -18.81 -6.75
N ASN A 205 10.31 -17.86 -6.64
CA ASN A 205 11.04 -17.61 -5.40
C ASN A 205 10.54 -16.38 -4.62
N ILE A 206 9.34 -15.92 -4.96
CA ILE A 206 8.72 -14.76 -4.35
C ILE A 206 7.36 -15.17 -3.82
N LYS A 207 7.12 -14.92 -2.53
CA LYS A 207 5.78 -15.06 -1.94
C LYS A 207 5.47 -13.88 -1.06
N CYS A 208 4.24 -13.40 -1.17
CA CYS A 208 3.74 -12.32 -0.34
C CYS A 208 2.68 -12.87 0.61
N PHE A 209 2.66 -12.32 1.81
CA PHE A 209 1.75 -12.73 2.88
C PHE A 209 1.11 -11.51 3.51
N ASP A 210 -0.16 -11.62 3.88
CA ASP A 210 -0.89 -10.58 4.60
C ASP A 210 -0.54 -10.60 6.11
N ILE A 211 -1.25 -9.78 6.90
CA ILE A 211 -1.09 -9.73 8.36
C ILE A 211 -1.45 -11.03 9.10
N SER A 212 -2.27 -11.87 8.48
CA SER A 212 -2.74 -13.15 9.03
C SER A 212 -1.84 -14.32 8.62
N GLY A 213 -0.91 -14.10 7.68
CA GLY A 213 -0.05 -15.12 7.11
C GLY A 213 -0.68 -15.86 5.93
N GLN A 214 -1.80 -15.37 5.40
CA GLN A 214 -2.39 -15.86 4.15
C GLN A 214 -1.61 -15.33 2.95
N ILE A 215 -1.56 -16.12 1.88
CA ILE A 215 -0.83 -15.76 0.65
C ILE A 215 -1.56 -14.60 -0.03
N LEU A 216 -0.80 -13.59 -0.42
CA LEU A 216 -1.22 -12.52 -1.31
C LEU A 216 -0.77 -12.85 -2.73
N GLU A 217 -1.66 -12.68 -3.69
CA GLU A 217 -1.26 -12.66 -5.10
C GLU A 217 -0.39 -11.43 -5.35
N HIS A 218 0.63 -11.55 -6.20
CA HIS A 218 1.46 -10.42 -6.56
C HIS A 218 1.46 -10.24 -8.07
N ILE A 219 1.20 -9.01 -8.50
CA ILE A 219 1.17 -8.62 -9.91
C ILE A 219 2.36 -7.71 -10.15
N ILE A 220 3.19 -8.08 -11.13
CA ILE A 220 4.33 -7.29 -11.57
C ILE A 220 3.85 -6.37 -12.69
N ILE A 221 4.10 -5.06 -12.55
CA ILE A 221 3.75 -4.03 -13.54
C ILE A 221 5.00 -3.27 -13.98
N ASP A 222 5.02 -2.79 -15.22
CA ASP A 222 6.13 -1.96 -15.74
C ASP A 222 6.12 -0.54 -15.14
#